data_AF-A0A8T3XMU2-F1
#
_entry.id   AF-A0A8T3XMU2-F1
#
_cell.length_a   1.000
_cell.length_b   1.000
_cell.length_c   1.000
_cell.angle_alpha   90.00
_cell.angle_beta   90.00
_cell.angle_gamma   90.00
#
_symmetry.space_group_name_H-M   'P 1'
#
loop_
_entity.id
_entity.type
_entity.pdbx_description
1 polymer ?
#
loop_
_entity_poly.entity_id
_entity_poly.type
_entity_poly.pdbx_seq_one_letter_code
_entity_poly.pdbx_strand_id
1 'polypeptide(L)'
;MKYDEDAFNSAVEDYKKLIKAAKNQNFLIIFGVSNRQAFYSLAPLSRALHELGADASCTAINKKSEGLDALKDVWKAFEEHEKGTKDENTKALIDFIEEVDKKASGNFKKLFKIPDFILEADNNGFEGSFKLPFHAEWFNEYRMDELIQTSDILWKDVYALKKGERVGRIILTLTQ
;
A
#
# COMPACT_ATOMS: atom_id res chain seq x y z
N MET A 1 -5.09 23.66 -5.93
CA MET A 1 -5.12 22.96 -4.63
C MET A 1 -4.19 21.76 -4.72
N LYS A 2 -3.59 21.32 -3.61
CA LYS A 2 -2.71 20.14 -3.57
C LYS A 2 -3.44 18.84 -3.94
N TYR A 3 -4.75 18.83 -3.75
CA TYR A 3 -5.63 17.69 -4.00
C TYR A 3 -6.79 18.11 -4.90
N ASP A 4 -7.23 17.19 -5.76
CA ASP A 4 -8.47 17.26 -6.53
C ASP A 4 -9.51 16.33 -5.86
N GLU A 5 -10.46 16.95 -5.16
CA GLU A 5 -11.47 16.22 -4.39
C GLU A 5 -12.48 15.48 -5.29
N ASP A 6 -12.81 16.04 -6.45
CA ASP A 6 -13.75 15.41 -7.38
C ASP A 6 -13.12 14.16 -8.00
N ALA A 7 -11.84 14.24 -8.39
CA ALA A 7 -11.09 13.08 -8.85
C ALA A 7 -10.96 12.00 -7.76
N PHE A 8 -10.71 12.40 -6.50
CA PHE A 8 -10.65 11.47 -5.38
C PHE A 8 -11.98 10.75 -5.18
N ASN A 9 -13.09 11.49 -5.10
CA ASN A 9 -14.42 10.91 -4.87
C ASN A 9 -14.86 10.03 -6.04
N SER A 10 -14.54 10.39 -7.27
CA SER A 10 -14.78 9.54 -8.44
C SER A 10 -14.02 8.22 -8.32
N ALA A 11 -12.74 8.26 -7.94
CA ALA A 11 -11.93 7.06 -7.75
C ALA A 11 -12.48 6.14 -6.64
N VAL A 12 -12.97 6.71 -5.54
CA VAL A 12 -13.63 5.95 -4.46
C VAL A 12 -14.85 5.21 -4.99
N GLU A 13 -15.73 5.89 -5.73
CA GLU A 13 -16.93 5.28 -6.29
C GLU A 13 -16.61 4.22 -7.35
N ASP A 14 -15.58 4.44 -8.16
CA ASP A 14 -15.14 3.48 -9.16
C ASP A 14 -14.56 2.22 -8.51
N TYR A 15 -13.74 2.34 -7.47
CA TYR A 15 -13.33 1.18 -6.68
C TYR A 15 -14.54 0.46 -6.08
N LYS A 16 -15.48 1.16 -5.44
CA LYS A 16 -16.69 0.54 -4.87
C LYS A 16 -17.48 -0.26 -5.90
N LYS A 17 -17.54 0.18 -7.16
CA LYS A 17 -18.21 -0.58 -8.24
C LYS A 17 -17.48 -1.87 -8.58
N LEU A 18 -16.13 -1.86 -8.55
CA LEU A 18 -15.28 -3.00 -8.89
C LEU A 18 -15.21 -4.04 -7.75
N ILE A 19 -15.23 -3.60 -6.48
CA ILE A 19 -15.07 -4.47 -5.30
C ILE A 19 -16.36 -4.63 -4.48
N LYS A 20 -17.54 -4.67 -5.12
CA LYS A 20 -18.83 -4.83 -4.42
C LYS A 20 -18.92 -6.03 -3.47
N ALA A 21 -18.16 -7.09 -3.74
CA ALA A 21 -18.12 -8.31 -2.93
C ALA A 21 -17.25 -8.19 -1.66
N ALA A 22 -16.58 -7.05 -1.43
CA ALA A 22 -15.62 -6.84 -0.33
C ALA A 22 -16.24 -6.74 1.08
N LYS A 23 -17.56 -6.81 1.23
CA LYS A 23 -18.23 -6.49 2.49
C LYS A 23 -17.78 -7.42 3.64
N ASN A 24 -17.24 -6.82 4.71
CA ASN A 24 -16.70 -7.51 5.89
C ASN A 24 -15.56 -8.50 5.56
N GLN A 25 -14.76 -8.21 4.54
CA GLN A 25 -13.63 -9.04 4.10
C GLN A 25 -12.31 -8.34 4.42
N ASN A 26 -11.24 -9.12 4.58
CA ASN A 26 -9.90 -8.64 4.83
C ASN A 26 -9.08 -8.62 3.55
N PHE A 27 -8.47 -7.47 3.25
CA PHE A 27 -7.60 -7.27 2.10
C PHE A 27 -6.15 -7.16 2.55
N LEU A 28 -5.25 -7.84 1.86
CA LEU A 28 -3.83 -7.51 1.86
C LEU A 28 -3.46 -6.86 0.53
N ILE A 29 -2.92 -5.64 0.59
CA ILE A 29 -2.42 -4.90 -0.55
C ILE A 29 -0.89 -4.86 -0.50
N ILE A 30 -0.24 -5.37 -1.53
CA ILE A 30 1.22 -5.43 -1.66
C ILE A 30 1.62 -4.52 -2.81
N PHE A 31 2.58 -3.63 -2.60
CA PHE A 31 3.06 -2.75 -3.66
C PHE A 31 4.56 -2.47 -3.53
N GLY A 32 5.21 -2.16 -4.64
CA GLY A 32 6.62 -1.76 -4.62
C GLY A 32 6.79 -0.35 -4.05
N VAL A 33 7.82 -0.12 -3.23
CA VAL A 33 8.16 1.22 -2.71
C VAL A 33 8.44 2.25 -3.81
N SER A 34 8.84 1.79 -5.00
CA SER A 34 9.05 2.64 -6.19
C SER A 34 7.77 2.88 -7.00
N ASN A 35 6.68 2.18 -6.71
CA ASN A 35 5.42 2.32 -7.44
C ASN A 35 4.58 3.46 -6.85
N ARG A 36 4.87 4.68 -7.29
CA ARG A 36 4.20 5.90 -6.81
C ARG A 36 2.71 5.90 -7.14
N GLN A 37 2.32 5.39 -8.31
CA GLN A 37 0.91 5.31 -8.70
C GLN A 37 0.13 4.40 -7.76
N ALA A 38 0.66 3.22 -7.43
CA ALA A 38 0.05 2.34 -6.43
C ALA A 38 -0.06 3.04 -5.08
N PHE A 39 1.00 3.70 -4.61
CA PHE A 39 1.00 4.42 -3.33
C PHE A 39 -0.10 5.47 -3.24
N TYR A 40 -0.23 6.34 -4.25
CA TYR A 40 -1.28 7.37 -4.27
C TYR A 40 -2.68 6.79 -4.47
N SER A 41 -2.79 5.63 -5.12
CA SER A 41 -4.07 4.93 -5.29
C SER A 41 -4.57 4.27 -4.00
N LEU A 42 -3.71 4.07 -2.99
CA LEU A 42 -4.10 3.48 -1.71
C LEU A 42 -5.13 4.32 -0.95
N ALA A 43 -5.05 5.65 -1.02
CA ALA A 43 -5.96 6.51 -0.28
C ALA A 43 -7.43 6.37 -0.75
N PRO A 44 -7.76 6.52 -2.05
CA PRO A 44 -9.12 6.28 -2.53
C PRO A 44 -9.53 4.80 -2.37
N LEU A 45 -8.62 3.84 -2.57
CA LEU A 45 -8.92 2.42 -2.37
C LEU A 45 -9.25 2.09 -0.90
N SER A 46 -8.46 2.60 0.04
CA SER A 46 -8.69 2.43 1.49
C SER A 46 -10.02 3.05 1.90
N ARG A 47 -10.38 4.21 1.36
CA ARG A 47 -11.68 4.83 1.61
C ARG A 47 -12.83 3.98 1.08
N ALA A 48 -12.70 3.47 -0.15
CA ALA A 48 -13.69 2.57 -0.75
C ALA A 48 -13.89 1.29 0.10
N LEU A 49 -12.79 0.65 0.53
CA LEU A 49 -12.82 -0.53 1.39
C LEU A 49 -13.50 -0.24 2.73
N HIS A 50 -13.12 0.86 3.38
CA HIS A 50 -13.72 1.29 4.64
C HIS A 50 -15.23 1.51 4.51
N GLU A 51 -15.69 2.17 3.46
CA GLU A 51 -17.13 2.40 3.20
C GLU A 51 -17.90 1.11 2.91
N LEU A 52 -17.22 0.07 2.41
CA LEU A 52 -17.79 -1.26 2.24
C LEU A 52 -17.73 -2.11 3.52
N GLY A 53 -17.13 -1.60 4.60
CA GLY A 53 -16.93 -2.33 5.84
C GLY A 53 -15.84 -3.40 5.75
N ALA A 54 -14.92 -3.27 4.80
CA ALA A 54 -13.75 -4.13 4.66
C ALA A 54 -12.57 -3.59 5.45
N ASP A 55 -11.71 -4.49 5.91
CA ASP A 55 -10.44 -4.15 6.54
C ASP A 55 -9.30 -4.30 5.52
N ALA A 56 -8.31 -3.41 5.59
CA ALA A 56 -7.19 -3.38 4.67
C ALA A 56 -5.86 -3.34 5.41
N SER A 57 -4.98 -4.27 5.10
CA SER A 57 -3.57 -4.25 5.47
C SER A 57 -2.73 -3.95 4.24
N CYS A 58 -1.70 -3.12 4.37
CA CYS A 58 -0.83 -2.72 3.27
C CYS A 58 0.62 -3.06 3.58
N THR A 59 1.37 -3.57 2.60
CA THR A 59 2.81 -3.84 2.73
C THR A 59 3.54 -3.28 1.52
N ALA A 60 4.47 -2.36 1.78
CA ALA A 60 5.37 -1.84 0.77
C ALA A 60 6.66 -2.67 0.73
N ILE A 61 7.06 -3.16 -0.45
CA ILE A 61 8.24 -4.01 -0.62
C ILE A 61 9.28 -3.36 -1.54
N ASN A 62 10.56 -3.68 -1.32
CA ASN A 62 11.63 -3.33 -2.24
C ASN A 62 12.07 -4.57 -3.01
N LYS A 63 11.46 -4.82 -4.17
CA LYS A 63 11.66 -5.99 -5.06
C LYS A 63 11.25 -7.33 -4.45
N LYS A 64 11.98 -7.82 -3.44
CA LYS A 64 11.72 -9.08 -2.73
C LYS A 64 11.68 -8.83 -1.23
N SER A 65 10.85 -9.58 -0.53
CA SER A 65 10.71 -9.50 0.92
C SER A 65 10.72 -10.90 1.49
N GLU A 66 11.82 -11.28 2.13
CA GLU A 66 11.94 -12.57 2.83
C GLU A 66 10.85 -12.71 3.90
N GLY A 67 10.44 -11.60 4.53
CA GLY A 67 9.35 -11.61 5.50
C GLY A 67 7.99 -11.89 4.87
N LEU A 68 7.73 -11.37 3.66
CA LEU A 68 6.48 -11.65 2.93
C LEU A 68 6.46 -13.10 2.43
N ASP A 69 7.60 -13.60 1.95
CA ASP A 69 7.75 -14.98 1.49
C ASP A 69 7.54 -15.96 2.66
N ALA A 70 8.19 -15.72 3.80
CA ALA A 70 7.99 -16.51 5.01
C ALA A 70 6.54 -16.49 5.51
N LEU A 71 5.86 -15.34 5.42
CA LEU A 71 4.46 -15.20 5.80
C LEU A 71 3.54 -16.00 4.86
N LYS A 72 3.82 -15.99 3.55
CA LYS A 72 3.12 -16.85 2.57
C LYS A 72 3.33 -18.34 2.87
N ASP A 73 4.53 -18.74 3.27
CA ASP A 73 4.84 -20.12 3.67
C ASP A 73 4.07 -20.54 4.94
N VAL A 74 4.00 -19.66 5.94
CA VAL A 74 3.22 -19.90 7.16
C VAL A 74 1.73 -20.07 6.86
N TRP A 75 1.16 -19.22 6.01
CA TRP A 75 -0.24 -19.37 5.59
C TRP A 75 -0.50 -20.67 4.84
N LYS A 76 0.42 -21.05 3.94
CA LYS A 76 0.33 -22.30 3.20
C LYS A 76 0.36 -23.50 4.14
N ALA A 77 1.29 -23.54 5.09
CA ALA A 77 1.37 -24.62 6.08
C ALA A 77 0.09 -24.68 6.95
N PHE A 78 -0.44 -23.54 7.35
CA PHE A 78 -1.69 -23.48 8.12
C PHE A 78 -2.89 -24.01 7.31
N GLU A 79 -3.03 -23.64 6.04
CA GLU A 79 -4.08 -24.18 5.17
C GLU A 79 -3.92 -25.69 4.90
N GLU A 80 -2.71 -26.16 4.67
CA GLU A 80 -2.42 -27.58 4.42
C GLU A 80 -2.82 -28.44 5.62
N HIS A 81 -2.58 -27.94 6.83
CA HIS A 81 -3.07 -28.57 8.06
C HIS A 81 -4.60 -28.60 8.14
N GLU A 82 -5.27 -27.47 7.88
CA GLU A 82 -6.74 -27.41 7.88
C GLU A 82 -7.37 -28.33 6.81
N LYS A 83 -6.66 -28.60 5.70
CA LYS A 83 -7.03 -29.57 4.66
C LYS A 83 -6.72 -31.03 5.03
N GLY A 84 -6.11 -31.29 6.18
CA GLY A 84 -5.84 -32.62 6.72
C GLY A 84 -4.43 -33.18 6.46
N THR A 85 -3.52 -32.37 5.90
CA THR A 85 -2.10 -32.75 5.74
C THR A 85 -1.40 -32.63 7.08
N LYS A 86 -0.69 -33.68 7.50
CA LYS A 86 0.04 -33.71 8.79
C LYS A 86 1.48 -34.13 8.56
N ASP A 87 2.28 -33.18 8.10
CA ASP A 87 3.74 -33.30 8.10
C ASP A 87 4.33 -32.72 9.40
N GLU A 88 5.65 -32.89 9.60
CA GLU A 88 6.32 -32.39 10.80
C GLU A 88 6.23 -30.85 10.93
N ASN A 89 6.24 -30.13 9.81
CA ASN A 89 6.25 -28.67 9.78
C ASN A 89 4.88 -28.07 10.14
N THR A 90 3.81 -28.59 9.53
CA THR A 90 2.41 -28.23 9.83
C THR A 90 2.06 -28.55 11.28
N LYS A 91 2.53 -29.69 11.80
CA LYS A 91 2.31 -30.07 13.19
C LYS A 91 3.03 -29.11 14.15
N ALA A 92 4.31 -28.80 13.90
CA ALA A 92 5.07 -27.86 14.74
C ALA A 92 4.43 -26.47 14.77
N LEU A 93 3.93 -25.98 13.63
CA LEU A 93 3.21 -24.72 13.55
C LEU A 93 1.93 -24.72 14.40
N ILE A 94 1.13 -25.78 14.33
CA ILE A 94 -0.12 -25.88 15.10
C ILE A 94 0.14 -26.03 16.58
N ASP A 95 1.11 -26.86 16.98
CA ASP A 95 1.50 -27.01 18.39
C ASP A 95 1.92 -25.65 18.99
N PHE A 96 2.67 -24.85 18.22
CA PHE A 96 3.02 -23.48 18.60
C PHE A 96 1.77 -22.58 18.74
N ILE A 97 0.89 -22.58 17.73
CA ILE A 97 -0.33 -21.77 17.74
C ILE A 97 -1.19 -22.11 18.96
N GLU A 98 -1.43 -23.38 19.22
CA GLU A 98 -2.25 -23.84 20.34
C GLU A 98 -1.64 -23.44 21.70
N GLU A 99 -0.33 -23.56 21.86
CA GLU A 99 0.35 -23.20 23.11
C GLU A 99 0.27 -21.69 23.40
N VAL A 100 0.36 -20.87 22.36
CA VAL A 100 0.22 -19.40 22.50
C VAL A 100 -1.25 -19.00 22.66
N ASP A 101 -2.18 -19.65 21.96
CA ASP A 101 -3.61 -19.30 21.99
C ASP A 101 -4.22 -19.54 23.38
N LYS A 102 -3.71 -20.52 24.14
CA LYS A 102 -4.02 -20.72 25.58
C LYS A 102 -3.77 -19.48 26.42
N LYS A 103 -2.77 -18.66 26.05
CA LYS A 103 -2.41 -17.41 26.74
C LYS A 103 -3.08 -16.18 26.15
N ALA A 104 -3.55 -16.27 24.90
CA ALA A 104 -4.09 -15.16 24.11
C ALA A 104 -5.63 -15.18 23.96
N SER A 105 -6.32 -15.92 24.82
CA SER A 105 -7.80 -15.96 24.88
C SER A 105 -8.49 -16.35 23.57
N GLY A 106 -7.91 -17.25 22.78
CA GLY A 106 -8.59 -17.84 21.61
C GLY A 106 -8.57 -16.98 20.33
N ASN A 107 -7.82 -15.87 20.30
CA ASN A 107 -7.75 -14.99 19.13
C ASN A 107 -6.47 -15.16 18.30
N PHE A 108 -5.49 -15.93 18.78
CA PHE A 108 -4.19 -16.04 18.14
C PHE A 108 -4.25 -16.85 16.85
N LYS A 109 -5.01 -17.95 16.85
CA LYS A 109 -5.19 -18.81 15.66
C LYS A 109 -5.73 -18.04 14.45
N LYS A 110 -6.53 -16.99 14.67
CA LYS A 110 -7.12 -16.18 13.59
C LYS A 110 -6.07 -15.42 12.77
N LEU A 111 -4.91 -15.11 13.35
CA LEU A 111 -3.82 -14.37 12.68
C LEU A 111 -3.14 -15.18 11.56
N PHE A 112 -3.28 -16.50 11.60
CA PHE A 112 -2.67 -17.42 10.64
C PHE A 112 -3.59 -17.73 9.47
N LYS A 113 -4.83 -17.22 9.49
CA LYS A 113 -5.72 -17.30 8.33
C LYS A 113 -5.23 -16.34 7.26
N ILE A 114 -5.17 -16.83 6.03
CA ILE A 114 -4.88 -15.98 4.87
C ILE A 114 -5.96 -14.89 4.74
N PRO A 115 -5.62 -13.67 4.31
CA PRO A 115 -6.60 -12.65 3.97
C PRO A 115 -7.58 -13.17 2.91
N ASP A 116 -8.82 -12.70 2.98
CA ASP A 116 -9.87 -13.11 2.04
C ASP A 116 -9.53 -12.70 0.61
N PHE A 117 -8.86 -11.56 0.45
CA PHE A 117 -8.39 -11.05 -0.83
C PHE A 117 -6.95 -10.53 -0.75
N ILE A 118 -6.19 -10.79 -1.82
CA ILE A 118 -4.82 -10.29 -1.99
C ILE A 118 -4.76 -9.49 -3.29
N LEU A 119 -4.21 -8.29 -3.19
CA LEU A 119 -3.97 -7.37 -4.29
C LEU A 119 -2.48 -7.06 -4.37
N GLU A 120 -1.84 -7.41 -5.47
CA GLU A 120 -0.44 -7.09 -5.75
C GLU A 120 -0.37 -6.03 -6.85
N ALA A 121 0.34 -4.94 -6.59
CA ALA A 121 0.49 -3.85 -7.57
C ALA A 121 1.54 -4.21 -8.62
N ASP A 122 1.16 -4.10 -9.89
CA ASP A 122 2.05 -4.21 -11.04
C ASP A 122 2.31 -2.84 -11.67
N ASN A 123 2.72 -2.79 -12.94
CA ASN A 123 2.98 -1.53 -13.64
C ASN A 123 1.72 -0.77 -14.09
N ASN A 124 0.54 -1.40 -14.08
CA ASN A 124 -0.70 -0.88 -14.66
C ASN A 124 -1.84 -0.76 -13.65
N GLY A 125 -1.79 -1.49 -12.53
CA GLY A 125 -2.85 -1.49 -11.53
C GLY A 125 -2.56 -2.44 -10.36
N PHE A 126 -3.59 -2.71 -9.58
CA PHE A 126 -3.61 -3.82 -8.63
C PHE A 126 -4.20 -5.06 -9.31
N GLU A 127 -3.55 -6.20 -9.13
CA GLU A 127 -3.93 -7.51 -9.67
C GLU A 127 -4.08 -8.53 -8.55
N GLY A 128 -4.68 -9.68 -8.82
CA GLY A 128 -4.87 -10.76 -7.84
C GLY A 128 -6.34 -11.14 -7.75
N SER A 129 -6.95 -10.96 -6.58
CA SER A 129 -8.38 -11.23 -6.40
C SER A 129 -9.28 -10.34 -7.26
N PHE A 130 -8.84 -9.11 -7.52
CA PHE A 130 -9.49 -8.16 -8.41
C PHE A 130 -8.45 -7.50 -9.30
N LYS A 131 -8.91 -7.01 -10.45
CA LYS A 131 -8.13 -6.15 -11.33
C LYS A 131 -8.61 -4.71 -11.18
N LEU A 132 -7.79 -3.87 -10.57
CA LEU A 132 -8.14 -2.48 -10.23
C LEU A 132 -7.15 -1.52 -10.88
N PRO A 133 -7.61 -0.50 -11.61
CA PRO A 133 -6.72 0.52 -12.16
C PRO A 133 -6.11 1.37 -11.04
N PHE A 134 -4.99 2.03 -11.34
CA PHE A 134 -4.50 3.11 -10.49
C PHE A 134 -5.34 4.37 -10.66
N HIS A 135 -5.54 5.06 -9.54
CA HIS A 135 -6.17 6.36 -9.44
C HIS A 135 -5.28 7.26 -8.58
N ALA A 136 -4.29 7.88 -9.21
CA ALA A 136 -3.29 8.73 -8.56
C ALA A 136 -3.47 10.22 -8.89
N GLU A 137 -4.34 10.54 -9.85
CA GLU A 137 -4.52 11.88 -10.42
C GLU A 137 -5.11 12.87 -9.42
N TRP A 138 -5.75 12.38 -8.35
CA TRP A 138 -6.27 13.22 -7.28
C TRP A 138 -5.18 13.97 -6.50
N PHE A 139 -3.94 13.47 -6.52
CA PHE A 139 -2.81 14.09 -5.85
C PHE A 139 -1.96 14.87 -6.86
N ASN A 140 -1.96 16.20 -6.74
CA ASN A 140 -1.06 17.03 -7.52
C ASN A 140 0.31 17.07 -6.84
N GLU A 141 1.29 16.43 -7.47
CA GLU A 141 2.67 16.51 -7.00
C GLU A 141 3.13 17.97 -6.95
N TYR A 142 3.89 18.29 -5.89
CA TYR A 142 4.47 19.61 -5.77
C TYR A 142 5.45 19.85 -6.92
N ARG A 143 5.25 20.94 -7.65
CA ARG A 143 6.00 21.26 -8.89
C ARG A 143 7.41 21.76 -8.58
N MET A 144 8.22 20.89 -7.97
CA MET A 144 9.58 21.20 -7.52
C MET A 144 10.45 21.71 -8.65
N ASP A 145 10.38 21.08 -9.82
CA ASP A 145 11.19 21.47 -10.97
C ASP A 145 10.79 22.85 -11.50
N GLU A 146 9.49 23.15 -11.56
CA GLU A 146 9.00 24.48 -11.93
C GLU A 146 9.41 25.54 -10.91
N LEU A 147 9.37 25.21 -9.62
CA LEU A 147 9.85 26.10 -8.54
C LEU A 147 11.35 26.37 -8.68
N ILE A 148 12.14 25.33 -8.97
CA ILE A 148 13.59 25.43 -9.20
C ILE A 148 13.86 26.33 -10.39
N GLN A 149 13.20 26.08 -11.53
CA GLN A 149 13.36 26.89 -12.74
C GLN A 149 12.96 28.35 -12.52
N THR A 150 11.82 28.58 -11.86
CA THR A 150 11.35 29.93 -11.54
C THR A 150 12.32 30.66 -10.60
N SER A 151 12.86 29.95 -9.61
CA SER A 151 13.88 30.50 -8.71
C SER A 151 15.15 30.89 -9.46
N ASP A 152 15.61 30.06 -10.39
CA ASP A 152 16.77 30.35 -11.22
C ASP A 152 16.55 31.56 -12.14
N ILE A 153 15.34 31.72 -12.69
CA ILE A 153 14.95 32.90 -13.47
C ILE A 153 14.97 34.15 -12.59
N LEU A 154 14.31 34.13 -11.44
CA LEU A 154 14.27 35.28 -10.52
C LEU A 154 15.68 35.72 -10.10
N TRP A 155 16.55 34.76 -9.79
CA TRP A 155 17.91 35.06 -9.38
C TRP A 155 18.76 35.68 -10.49
N LYS A 156 18.62 35.21 -11.72
CA LYS A 156 19.35 35.75 -12.87
C LYS A 156 18.78 37.10 -13.33
N ASP A 157 17.46 37.19 -13.47
CA ASP A 157 16.82 38.27 -14.22
C ASP A 157 16.34 39.41 -13.32
N VAL A 158 15.98 39.12 -12.07
CA VAL A 158 15.51 40.14 -11.11
C VAL A 158 16.64 40.57 -10.18
N TYR A 159 17.40 39.62 -9.64
CA TYR A 159 18.49 39.91 -8.71
C TYR A 159 19.87 40.06 -9.37
N ALA A 160 19.98 39.80 -10.68
CA ALA A 160 21.20 39.96 -11.46
C ALA A 160 22.45 39.31 -10.81
N LEU A 161 22.27 38.14 -10.19
CA LEU A 161 23.33 37.44 -9.47
C LEU A 161 24.51 37.13 -10.39
N LYS A 162 25.69 37.56 -9.97
CA LYS A 162 26.93 37.39 -10.73
C LYS A 162 27.49 35.98 -10.57
N LYS A 163 28.28 35.56 -11.55
CA LYS A 163 28.97 34.26 -11.53
C LYS A 163 29.86 34.16 -10.28
N GLY A 164 29.48 33.31 -9.33
CA GLY A 164 30.21 33.06 -8.08
C GLY A 164 29.51 33.55 -6.81
N GLU A 165 28.43 34.33 -6.92
CA GLU A 165 27.62 34.71 -5.77
C GLU A 165 26.79 33.53 -5.27
N ARG A 166 26.80 33.29 -3.95
CA ARG A 166 26.11 32.16 -3.33
C ARG A 166 24.74 32.59 -2.82
N VAL A 167 23.70 31.86 -3.22
CA VAL A 167 22.35 31.99 -2.66
C VAL A 167 21.96 30.68 -2.01
N GLY A 168 21.46 30.77 -0.78
CA GLY A 168 20.90 29.61 -0.08
C GLY A 168 19.54 29.25 -0.66
N ARG A 169 19.45 28.08 -1.30
CA ARG A 169 18.15 27.49 -1.67
C ARG A 169 17.66 26.65 -0.49
N ILE A 170 16.83 27.24 0.38
CA ILE A 170 16.16 26.46 1.44
C ILE A 170 14.94 25.81 0.81
N ILE A 171 15.10 24.56 0.36
CA ILE A 171 13.98 23.70 0.00
C ILE A 171 13.64 22.90 1.24
N LEU A 172 12.55 23.26 1.91
CA LEU A 172 11.98 22.41 2.95
C LEU A 172 11.33 21.20 2.25
N THR A 173 12.12 20.17 1.97
CA THR A 173 11.56 18.85 1.71
C THR A 173 10.93 18.37 3.01
N LEU A 174 9.60 18.42 3.09
CA LEU A 174 8.85 17.61 4.05
C LEU A 174 9.04 16.15 3.65
N THR A 175 10.20 15.58 4.01
CA THR A 175 10.39 14.14 4.09
C THR A 175 9.63 13.64 5.31
N GLN A 176 8.45 13.08 5.07
CA GLN A 176 7.81 12.09 5.92
C GLN A 176 7.31 10.97 5.03
#